data_AF-A0A7Y2TDA5-F1
#
_entry.id   AF-A0A7Y2TDA5-F1
#
_cell.length_a   1.000
_cell.length_b   1.000
_cell.length_c   1.000
_cell.angle_alpha   90.00
_cell.angle_beta   90.00
_cell.angle_gamma   90.00
#
_symmetry.space_group_name_H-M   'P 1'
#
loop_
_entity.id
_entity.type
_entity.pdbx_description
1 polymer ?
#
loop_
_entity_poly.entity_id
_entity_poly.type
_entity_poly.pdbx_seq_one_letter_code
_entity_poly.pdbx_strand_id
1 'polypeptide(L)'
;MSLNKILFLIIGILVVIYFTSCNKSFEPPPHQLFENPQLVLKTAKDIVGENISFTSAGHFESDSIKSIIAGVEINEGNNWGIKFHLIGWDDGEFKLRYSTNLLEGSFIQCLVDKIKFSDIETELIYYNSKNYFLGNAGGEIYSHIIDFKKLKAYSAHLSVVSSGRVSLDLSENIDNPMIKNFFVGYFKKDYPNLRLIERAI
;
A
#
# COMPACT_ATOMS: atom_id res chain seq x y z
N MET A 1 -37.79 -22.13 -45.93
CA MET A 1 -36.34 -22.08 -45.67
C MET A 1 -36.07 -23.03 -44.50
N SER A 2 -35.24 -24.08 -44.67
CA SER A 2 -35.11 -25.14 -43.65
C SER A 2 -34.56 -24.60 -42.33
N LEU A 3 -35.12 -25.05 -41.19
CA LEU A 3 -34.75 -24.64 -39.83
C LEU A 3 -33.21 -24.62 -39.59
N ASN A 4 -32.49 -25.58 -40.20
CA ASN A 4 -31.03 -25.68 -40.14
C ASN A 4 -30.29 -24.46 -40.74
N LYS A 5 -30.84 -23.81 -41.77
CA LYS A 5 -30.20 -22.63 -42.39
C LYS A 5 -30.31 -21.39 -41.50
N ILE A 6 -31.40 -21.27 -40.75
CA ILE A 6 -31.60 -20.16 -39.80
C ILE A 6 -30.70 -20.34 -38.57
N LEU A 7 -30.58 -21.58 -38.07
CA LEU A 7 -29.70 -21.89 -36.95
C LEU A 7 -28.22 -21.60 -37.27
N PHE A 8 -27.74 -21.99 -38.46
CA PHE A 8 -26.38 -21.69 -38.91
C PHE A 8 -26.13 -20.18 -39.05
N LEU A 9 -27.14 -19.41 -39.46
CA LEU A 9 -27.02 -17.96 -39.63
C LEU A 9 -26.96 -17.22 -38.27
N ILE A 10 -27.72 -17.70 -37.28
CA ILE A 10 -27.70 -17.17 -35.90
C ILE A 10 -26.36 -17.49 -35.21
N ILE A 11 -25.86 -18.72 -35.39
CA ILE A 11 -24.55 -19.12 -34.85
C ILE A 11 -23.43 -18.27 -35.48
N GLY A 12 -23.50 -18.03 -36.80
CA GLY A 12 -22.55 -17.16 -37.49
C GLY A 12 -22.52 -15.73 -36.94
N ILE A 13 -23.69 -15.14 -36.65
CA ILE A 13 -23.81 -13.79 -36.08
C ILE A 13 -23.27 -13.74 -34.65
N LEU A 14 -23.55 -14.75 -33.81
CA LEU A 14 -23.03 -14.84 -32.45
C LEU A 14 -21.51 -14.97 -32.40
N VAL A 15 -20.90 -15.69 -33.35
CA VAL A 15 -19.44 -15.81 -33.46
C VAL A 15 -18.80 -14.48 -33.88
N VAL A 16 -19.42 -13.75 -34.82
CA VAL A 16 -18.90 -12.44 -35.25
C VAL A 16 -18.97 -11.39 -34.13
N ILE A 17 -20.02 -11.40 -33.30
CA ILE A 17 -20.15 -10.50 -32.14
C ILE A 17 -19.10 -10.82 -31.07
N TYR A 18 -18.72 -12.10 -30.90
CA TYR A 18 -17.67 -12.50 -29.96
C TYR A 18 -16.26 -12.00 -30.35
N PHE A 19 -15.96 -11.89 -31.65
CA PHE A 19 -14.67 -11.39 -32.14
C PHE A 19 -14.58 -9.86 -32.19
N THR A 20 -15.70 -9.14 -32.01
CA THR A 20 -15.70 -7.67 -31.88
C THR A 20 -15.52 -7.19 -30.44
N SER A 21 -15.03 -8.04 -29.52
CA SER A 21 -14.55 -7.57 -28.22
C SER A 21 -13.44 -6.56 -28.48
N CYS A 22 -13.80 -5.29 -28.34
CA CYS A 22 -13.00 -4.14 -28.66
C CYS A 22 -11.81 -4.12 -27.70
N ASN A 23 -10.69 -4.71 -28.12
CA ASN A 23 -9.40 -4.54 -27.45
C ASN A 23 -9.03 -3.06 -27.59
N LYS A 24 -9.43 -2.24 -26.63
CA LYS A 24 -8.88 -0.89 -26.50
C LYS A 24 -7.36 -1.05 -26.45
N SER A 25 -6.66 -0.42 -27.38
CA SER A 25 -5.21 -0.41 -27.38
C SER A 25 -4.74 0.24 -26.09
N PHE A 26 -3.89 -0.46 -25.32
CA PHE A 26 -3.28 0.08 -24.12
C PHE A 26 -2.56 1.39 -24.45
N GLU A 27 -3.03 2.49 -23.87
CA GLU A 27 -2.36 3.78 -23.95
C GLU A 27 -1.40 3.88 -22.78
N PRO A 28 -0.09 4.11 -23.00
CA PRO A 28 0.87 4.20 -21.90
C PRO A 28 0.69 5.51 -21.10
N PRO A 29 1.03 5.52 -19.80
CA PRO A 29 1.01 6.73 -19.00
C PRO A 29 2.01 7.78 -19.53
N PRO A 30 1.82 9.07 -19.21
CA PRO A 30 2.74 10.13 -19.65
C PRO A 30 4.17 9.87 -19.17
N HIS A 31 5.12 9.73 -20.10
CA HIS A 31 6.49 9.25 -19.85
C HIS A 31 7.28 10.00 -18.78
N GLN A 32 6.95 11.27 -18.49
CA GLN A 32 7.68 12.10 -17.52
C GLN A 32 6.96 12.23 -16.16
N LEU A 33 5.75 11.70 -16.03
CA LEU A 33 4.93 11.92 -14.84
C LEU A 33 5.60 11.36 -13.58
N PHE A 34 6.08 10.11 -13.65
CA PHE A 34 6.66 9.42 -12.49
C PHE A 34 8.02 9.95 -12.06
N GLU A 35 8.72 10.68 -12.94
CA GLU A 35 10.03 11.27 -12.65
C GLU A 35 9.91 12.68 -12.04
N ASN A 36 8.70 13.26 -12.06
CA ASN A 36 8.45 14.59 -11.52
C ASN A 36 7.56 14.51 -10.26
N PRO A 37 8.14 14.68 -9.05
CA PRO A 37 7.39 14.61 -7.79
C PRO A 37 6.21 15.58 -7.72
N GLN A 38 6.27 16.73 -8.38
CA GLN A 38 5.18 17.71 -8.39
C GLN A 38 4.00 17.22 -9.24
N LEU A 39 4.28 16.54 -10.35
CA LEU A 39 3.23 15.91 -11.17
C LEU A 39 2.61 14.72 -10.44
N VAL A 40 3.44 13.88 -9.79
CA VAL A 40 2.96 12.78 -8.95
C VAL A 40 2.02 13.30 -7.85
N LEU A 41 2.43 14.35 -7.13
CA LEU A 41 1.60 14.96 -6.10
C LEU A 41 0.30 15.52 -6.67
N LYS A 42 0.38 16.25 -7.79
CA LYS A 42 -0.81 16.83 -8.44
C LYS A 42 -1.80 15.73 -8.85
N THR A 43 -1.34 14.70 -9.56
CA THR A 43 -2.18 13.56 -9.97
C THR A 43 -2.81 12.87 -8.76
N ALA A 44 -2.04 12.70 -7.68
CA ALA A 44 -2.58 12.12 -6.46
C ALA A 44 -3.69 12.99 -5.84
N LYS A 45 -3.49 14.32 -5.80
CA LYS A 45 -4.48 15.28 -5.29
C LYS A 45 -5.76 15.30 -6.10
N ASP A 46 -5.65 15.22 -7.43
CA ASP A 46 -6.79 15.20 -8.34
C ASP A 46 -7.71 13.98 -8.09
N ILE A 47 -7.18 12.90 -7.51
CA ILE A 47 -7.90 11.62 -7.31
C ILE A 47 -8.32 11.42 -5.85
N VAL A 48 -7.43 11.72 -4.90
CA VAL A 48 -7.61 11.42 -3.47
C VAL A 48 -8.05 12.65 -2.68
N GLY A 49 -7.79 13.86 -3.20
CA GLY A 49 -8.08 15.14 -2.54
C GLY A 49 -6.83 15.88 -2.06
N GLU A 50 -7.01 17.09 -1.54
CA GLU A 50 -5.92 18.04 -1.23
C GLU A 50 -5.05 17.66 -0.01
N ASN A 51 -5.56 16.81 0.89
CA ASN A 51 -4.94 16.51 2.19
C ASN A 51 -3.89 15.39 2.14
N ILE A 52 -3.01 15.44 1.14
CA ILE A 52 -1.97 14.42 0.95
C ILE A 52 -0.70 14.82 1.71
N SER A 53 -0.26 13.95 2.61
CA SER A 53 0.94 14.13 3.43
C SER A 53 2.19 13.49 2.82
N PHE A 54 2.00 12.52 1.93
CA PHE A 54 3.08 11.77 1.29
C PHE A 54 2.69 11.32 -0.11
N THR A 55 3.63 11.34 -1.05
CA THR A 55 3.47 10.63 -2.33
C THR A 55 4.74 9.91 -2.75
N SER A 56 4.58 8.81 -3.49
CA SER A 56 5.69 8.10 -4.11
C SER A 56 5.27 7.43 -5.41
N ALA A 57 6.14 7.44 -6.41
CA ALA A 57 5.97 6.69 -7.65
C ALA A 57 6.88 5.46 -7.66
N GLY A 58 6.36 4.34 -8.17
CA GLY A 58 7.08 3.08 -8.09
C GLY A 58 6.33 1.88 -8.64
N HIS A 59 6.97 0.72 -8.54
CA HIS A 59 6.50 -0.57 -9.02
C HIS A 59 5.80 -1.34 -7.90
N PHE A 60 4.62 -0.87 -7.49
CA PHE A 60 3.91 -1.40 -6.31
C PHE A 60 2.98 -2.58 -6.61
N GLU A 61 2.53 -2.71 -7.86
CA GLU A 61 1.61 -3.77 -8.31
C GLU A 61 2.32 -4.82 -9.19
N SER A 62 3.22 -4.35 -10.05
CA SER A 62 4.06 -5.18 -10.92
C SER A 62 5.40 -4.49 -11.16
N ASP A 63 6.38 -5.24 -11.63
CA ASP A 63 7.69 -4.74 -12.08
C ASP A 63 7.62 -3.97 -13.41
N SER A 64 6.56 -4.16 -14.17
CA SER A 64 6.38 -3.57 -15.51
C SER A 64 5.72 -2.19 -15.51
N ILE A 65 4.78 -1.94 -14.59
CA ILE A 65 3.93 -0.73 -14.59
C ILE A 65 4.18 0.04 -13.30
N LYS A 66 4.49 1.35 -13.45
CA LYS A 66 4.58 2.27 -12.33
C LYS A 66 3.18 2.72 -11.90
N SER A 67 2.97 2.83 -10.60
CA SER A 67 1.80 3.39 -9.96
C SER A 67 2.23 4.44 -8.92
N ILE A 68 1.24 5.18 -8.41
CA ILE A 68 1.45 6.22 -7.41
C ILE A 68 0.85 5.76 -6.09
N ILE A 69 1.60 5.93 -5.00
CA ILE A 69 1.07 5.84 -3.64
C ILE A 69 0.86 7.24 -3.09
N ALA A 70 -0.29 7.46 -2.46
CA ALA A 70 -0.58 8.67 -1.70
C ALA A 70 -0.89 8.32 -0.24
N GLY A 71 -0.24 8.99 0.69
CA GLY A 71 -0.48 8.89 2.12
C GLY A 71 -1.33 10.06 2.61
N VAL A 72 -2.39 9.78 3.35
CA VAL A 72 -3.33 10.77 3.89
C VAL A 72 -3.48 10.55 5.39
N GLU A 73 -3.39 11.63 6.16
CA GLU A 73 -3.77 11.61 7.58
C GLU A 73 -5.27 11.86 7.72
N ILE A 74 -5.95 10.99 8.46
CA ILE A 74 -7.36 11.13 8.79
C ILE A 74 -7.45 11.63 10.22
N ASN A 75 -8.16 12.74 10.44
CA ASN A 75 -8.39 13.32 11.76
C ASN A 75 -9.83 13.82 11.84
N GLU A 76 -10.79 12.88 11.80
CA GLU A 76 -12.22 13.18 11.78
C GLU A 76 -12.92 12.50 12.96
N GLY A 77 -13.29 13.30 13.97
CA GLY A 77 -14.00 12.81 15.16
C GLY A 77 -13.16 11.83 15.96
N ASN A 78 -13.65 10.58 16.09
CA ASN A 78 -12.95 9.50 16.79
C ASN A 78 -12.06 8.65 15.86
N ASN A 79 -12.00 8.97 14.56
CA ASN A 79 -11.16 8.25 13.61
C ASN A 79 -9.89 9.06 13.38
N TRP A 80 -8.80 8.62 13.99
CA TRP A 80 -7.48 9.19 13.78
C TRP A 80 -6.50 8.11 13.35
N GLY A 81 -5.65 8.45 12.38
CA GLY A 81 -4.66 7.53 11.83
C GLY A 81 -4.24 7.92 10.43
N ILE A 82 -3.58 7.00 9.74
CA ILE A 82 -3.10 7.19 8.37
C ILE A 82 -3.75 6.17 7.43
N LYS A 83 -3.93 6.58 6.17
CA LYS A 83 -4.29 5.70 5.07
C LYS A 83 -3.31 5.85 3.93
N PHE A 84 -3.08 4.76 3.21
CA PHE A 84 -2.36 4.78 1.96
C PHE A 84 -3.29 4.36 0.80
N HIS A 85 -3.19 5.10 -0.28
CA HIS A 85 -3.99 4.95 -1.49
C HIS A 85 -3.07 4.55 -2.65
N LEU A 86 -3.46 3.51 -3.37
CA LEU A 86 -2.82 3.08 -4.61
C LEU A 86 -3.58 3.65 -5.79
N ILE A 87 -2.85 4.35 -6.65
CA ILE A 87 -3.36 4.98 -7.85
C ILE A 87 -2.67 4.32 -9.04
N GLY A 88 -3.46 3.56 -9.81
CA GLY A 88 -3.02 2.83 -11.00
C GLY A 88 -3.39 3.56 -12.29
N TRP A 89 -2.76 3.17 -13.40
CA TRP A 89 -3.05 3.68 -14.72
C TRP A 89 -3.85 2.67 -15.53
N ASP A 90 -5.09 3.02 -15.89
CA ASP A 90 -6.02 2.11 -16.54
C ASP A 90 -6.85 2.82 -17.58
N ASP A 91 -6.94 2.23 -18.77
CA ASP A 91 -7.75 2.74 -19.88
C ASP A 91 -7.47 4.21 -20.23
N GLY A 92 -6.21 4.66 -20.10
CA GLY A 92 -5.80 6.02 -20.45
C GLY A 92 -5.97 7.07 -19.34
N GLU A 93 -6.34 6.67 -18.13
CA GLU A 93 -6.50 7.58 -16.99
C GLU A 93 -6.01 6.98 -15.67
N PHE A 94 -5.68 7.83 -14.71
CA PHE A 94 -5.32 7.38 -13.36
C PHE A 94 -6.57 7.14 -12.51
N LYS A 95 -6.60 6.02 -11.79
CA LYS A 95 -7.73 5.62 -10.94
C LYS A 95 -7.25 5.18 -9.56
N LEU A 96 -8.06 5.45 -8.54
CA LEU A 96 -7.90 4.84 -7.23
C LEU A 96 -8.18 3.33 -7.34
N ARG A 97 -7.15 2.51 -7.14
CA ARG A 97 -7.21 1.04 -7.22
C ARG A 97 -7.46 0.40 -5.86
N TYR A 98 -6.81 0.93 -4.84
CA TYR A 98 -6.90 0.37 -3.48
C TYR A 98 -6.67 1.45 -2.43
N SER A 99 -7.24 1.24 -1.25
CA SER A 99 -6.96 2.04 -0.06
C SER A 99 -6.79 1.09 1.12
N THR A 100 -5.80 1.34 1.96
CA THR A 100 -5.67 0.58 3.21
C THR A 100 -6.86 0.86 4.13
N ASN A 101 -7.08 -0.04 5.08
CA ASN A 101 -7.81 0.32 6.29
C ASN A 101 -7.10 1.49 7.01
N LEU A 102 -7.78 2.12 7.95
CA LEU A 102 -7.16 3.11 8.83
C LEU A 102 -6.06 2.41 9.65
N LEU A 103 -4.83 2.90 9.55
CA LEU A 103 -3.67 2.40 10.28
C LEU A 103 -3.32 3.39 11.40
N GLU A 104 -2.79 2.88 12.50
CA GLU A 104 -2.32 3.72 13.61
C GLU A 104 -1.10 4.54 13.20
N GLY A 105 -1.10 5.83 13.54
CA GLY A 105 0.03 6.71 13.28
C GLY A 105 -0.35 8.09 12.78
N SER A 106 0.66 8.91 12.54
CA SER A 106 0.58 10.26 11.98
C SER A 106 1.74 10.51 11.03
N PHE A 107 1.55 11.39 10.06
CA PHE A 107 2.65 11.82 9.20
C PHE A 107 3.54 12.89 9.87
N ILE A 108 3.19 13.37 11.06
CA ILE A 108 4.02 14.30 11.85
C ILE A 108 5.28 13.57 12.33
N GLN A 109 6.45 14.08 11.91
CA GLN A 109 7.79 13.59 12.32
C GLN A 109 8.04 12.08 12.07
N CYS A 110 7.26 11.45 11.20
CA CYS A 110 7.40 10.04 10.87
C CYS A 110 8.62 9.77 9.95
N LEU A 111 8.80 8.49 9.63
CA LEU A 111 9.58 8.00 8.49
C LEU A 111 8.62 7.32 7.53
N VAL A 112 8.69 7.67 6.25
CA VAL A 112 7.98 6.96 5.18
C VAL A 112 8.94 6.77 4.04
N ASP A 113 9.27 5.53 3.74
CA ASP A 113 10.23 5.17 2.71
C ASP A 113 9.66 4.09 1.79
N LYS A 114 10.11 4.15 0.54
CA LYS A 114 9.92 3.06 -0.41
C LYS A 114 11.02 2.02 -0.17
N ILE A 115 10.62 0.77 0.04
CA ILE A 115 11.54 -0.34 0.28
C ILE A 115 11.31 -1.47 -0.71
N LYS A 116 12.32 -2.31 -0.91
CA LYS A 116 12.23 -3.52 -1.73
C LYS A 116 13.00 -4.66 -1.05
N PHE A 117 12.32 -5.77 -0.86
CA PHE A 117 12.92 -7.00 -0.35
C PHE A 117 13.41 -7.87 -1.51
N SER A 118 14.44 -8.67 -1.29
CA SER A 118 15.02 -9.48 -2.38
C SER A 118 14.10 -10.62 -2.83
N ASP A 119 13.20 -11.08 -1.96
CA ASP A 119 12.22 -12.14 -2.21
C ASP A 119 10.83 -11.61 -2.59
N ILE A 120 10.68 -10.28 -2.76
CA ILE A 120 9.45 -9.62 -3.17
C ILE A 120 9.72 -8.81 -4.44
N GLU A 121 9.01 -9.15 -5.52
CA GLU A 121 9.22 -8.56 -6.86
C GLU A 121 8.89 -7.07 -6.91
N THR A 122 7.87 -6.65 -6.15
CA THR A 122 7.36 -5.28 -6.10
C THR A 122 8.00 -4.44 -5.00
N GLU A 123 7.95 -3.13 -5.20
CA GLU A 123 8.27 -2.16 -4.16
C GLU A 123 7.13 -2.11 -3.12
N LEU A 124 7.47 -1.78 -1.89
CA LEU A 124 6.56 -1.65 -0.75
C LEU A 124 6.74 -0.27 -0.11
N ILE A 125 5.76 0.14 0.69
CA ILE A 125 5.90 1.32 1.55
C ILE A 125 6.18 0.87 2.97
N TYR A 126 7.25 1.40 3.56
CA TYR A 126 7.53 1.29 4.98
C TYR A 126 7.19 2.61 5.66
N TYR A 127 6.36 2.52 6.69
CA TYR A 127 6.03 3.62 7.60
C TYR A 127 6.55 3.29 8.99
N ASN A 128 7.10 4.30 9.67
CA ASN A 128 7.44 4.24 11.08
C ASN A 128 7.11 5.59 11.74
N SER A 129 6.30 5.56 12.78
CA SER A 129 5.85 6.77 13.48
C SER A 129 6.96 7.48 14.27
N LYS A 130 8.15 6.87 14.36
CA LYS A 130 9.24 7.24 15.26
C LYS A 130 8.69 7.40 16.68
N ASN A 131 8.84 8.57 17.28
CA ASN A 131 8.54 8.81 18.68
C ASN A 131 7.14 9.41 18.87
N TYR A 132 6.12 8.64 18.53
CA TYR A 132 4.75 9.15 18.45
C TYR A 132 4.16 9.56 19.81
N PHE A 133 4.55 8.88 20.90
CA PHE A 133 4.07 9.21 22.25
C PHE A 133 5.18 9.14 23.31
N LEU A 134 6.18 10.03 23.27
CA LEU A 134 7.13 10.18 24.39
C LEU A 134 6.59 11.15 25.44
N GLY A 135 5.69 10.66 26.30
CA GLY A 135 5.37 11.29 27.58
C GLY A 135 6.23 10.72 28.71
N ASN A 136 6.17 11.31 29.91
CA ASN A 136 6.92 10.86 31.09
C ASN A 136 6.63 9.40 31.56
N ALA A 137 5.75 8.65 30.87
CA ALA A 137 5.29 7.32 31.25
C ALA A 137 5.74 6.19 30.30
N GLY A 138 6.34 6.48 29.16
CA GLY A 138 6.68 5.48 28.15
C GLY A 138 6.75 6.04 26.73
N GLY A 139 6.96 5.15 25.76
CA GLY A 139 7.01 5.47 24.33
C GLY A 139 6.35 4.39 23.49
N GLU A 140 5.51 4.78 22.53
CA GLU A 140 4.93 3.87 21.54
C GLU A 140 5.41 4.22 20.13
N ILE A 141 5.74 3.17 19.36
CA ILE A 141 6.14 3.28 17.96
C ILE A 141 5.28 2.34 17.12
N TYR A 142 4.51 2.90 16.20
CA TYR A 142 3.74 2.16 15.20
C TYR A 142 4.55 2.06 13.91
N SER A 143 4.64 0.87 13.34
CA SER A 143 5.35 0.63 12.09
C SER A 143 4.54 -0.25 11.17
N HIS A 144 4.51 0.10 9.88
CA HIS A 144 3.72 -0.60 8.87
C HIS A 144 4.55 -0.87 7.63
N ILE A 145 4.40 -2.06 7.06
CA ILE A 145 4.85 -2.38 5.70
C ILE A 145 3.59 -2.65 4.89
N ILE A 146 3.39 -1.87 3.83
CA ILE A 146 2.22 -1.99 2.95
C ILE A 146 2.64 -2.65 1.64
N ASP A 147 2.02 -3.80 1.37
CA ASP A 147 2.16 -4.58 0.14
C ASP A 147 0.89 -4.41 -0.71
N PHE A 148 1.00 -3.56 -1.72
CA PHE A 148 -0.09 -3.24 -2.62
C PHE A 148 -0.39 -4.34 -3.64
N LYS A 149 0.60 -5.19 -3.98
CA LYS A 149 0.36 -6.37 -4.82
C LYS A 149 -0.50 -7.40 -4.08
N LYS A 150 -0.26 -7.59 -2.78
CA LYS A 150 -1.06 -8.49 -1.93
C LYS A 150 -2.26 -7.83 -1.27
N LEU A 151 -2.41 -6.50 -1.38
CA LEU A 151 -3.43 -5.69 -0.71
C LEU A 151 -3.44 -5.88 0.82
N LYS A 152 -2.24 -6.00 1.42
CA LYS A 152 -2.04 -6.28 2.84
C LYS A 152 -1.16 -5.20 3.48
N ALA A 153 -1.51 -4.84 4.71
CA ALA A 153 -0.62 -4.10 5.61
C ALA A 153 -0.16 -5.04 6.73
N TYR A 154 1.15 -5.04 6.98
CA TYR A 154 1.79 -5.75 8.07
C TYR A 154 2.21 -4.73 9.12
N SER A 155 1.92 -4.99 10.39
CA SER A 155 2.09 -4.00 11.45
C SER A 155 2.98 -4.52 12.56
N ALA A 156 3.76 -3.63 13.12
CA ALA A 156 4.54 -3.84 14.32
C ALA A 156 4.33 -2.67 15.29
N HIS A 157 4.08 -2.98 16.55
CA HIS A 157 3.89 -1.99 17.61
C HIS A 157 4.92 -2.21 18.72
N LEU A 158 5.83 -1.24 18.87
CA LEU A 158 6.78 -1.22 19.98
C LEU A 158 6.17 -0.42 21.14
N SER A 159 6.15 -1.02 22.32
CA SER A 159 5.78 -0.33 23.56
C SER A 159 6.95 -0.35 24.54
N VAL A 160 7.35 0.83 24.99
CA VAL A 160 8.40 1.06 25.99
C VAL A 160 7.71 1.55 27.26
N VAL A 161 7.72 0.74 28.31
CA VAL A 161 7.16 1.11 29.61
C VAL A 161 8.25 1.78 30.47
N SER A 162 7.89 2.76 31.30
CA SER A 162 8.78 3.46 32.23
C SER A 162 9.67 2.58 33.11
N SER A 163 9.29 1.31 33.33
CA SER A 163 10.11 0.30 34.01
C SER A 163 11.28 -0.27 33.18
N GLY A 164 11.52 0.25 31.97
CA GLY A 164 12.55 -0.23 31.05
C GLY A 164 12.18 -1.51 30.29
N ARG A 165 10.94 -2.01 30.46
CA ARG A 165 10.42 -3.15 29.70
C ARG A 165 10.04 -2.69 28.30
N VAL A 166 10.62 -3.35 27.29
CA VAL A 166 10.34 -3.10 25.88
C VAL A 166 9.71 -4.34 25.27
N SER A 167 8.55 -4.17 24.65
CA SER A 167 7.83 -5.22 23.96
C SER A 167 7.55 -4.84 22.51
N LEU A 168 7.59 -5.82 21.61
CA LEU A 168 7.16 -5.69 20.23
C LEU A 168 6.01 -6.66 19.97
N ASP A 169 4.85 -6.11 19.65
CA ASP A 169 3.69 -6.85 19.10
C ASP A 169 3.77 -6.82 17.57
N LEU A 170 3.48 -7.95 16.94
CA LEU A 170 3.53 -8.15 15.50
C LEU A 170 2.15 -8.63 15.03
N SER A 171 1.66 -8.09 13.92
CA SER A 171 0.38 -8.52 13.37
C SER A 171 0.43 -9.99 12.92
N GLU A 172 -0.64 -10.74 13.23
CA GLU A 172 -0.73 -12.19 12.98
C GLU A 172 -0.67 -12.55 11.49
N ASN A 173 -0.99 -11.61 10.61
CA ASN A 173 -0.98 -11.80 9.16
C ASN A 173 0.41 -11.75 8.52
N ILE A 174 1.50 -11.63 9.31
CA ILE A 174 2.88 -11.67 8.81
C ILE A 174 3.26 -13.11 8.48
N ASP A 175 3.08 -13.47 7.21
CA ASP A 175 3.41 -14.79 6.65
C ASP A 175 4.83 -14.86 6.07
N ASN A 176 5.41 -13.73 5.67
CA ASN A 176 6.75 -13.66 5.08
C ASN A 176 7.85 -13.49 6.16
N PRO A 177 8.83 -14.42 6.25
CA PRO A 177 9.93 -14.33 7.22
C PRO A 177 10.83 -13.11 7.07
N MET A 178 11.06 -12.60 5.85
CA MET A 178 11.86 -11.40 5.62
C MET A 178 11.18 -10.16 6.20
N ILE A 179 9.86 -10.04 6.08
CA ILE A 179 9.09 -8.96 6.72
C ILE A 179 9.16 -9.06 8.25
N LYS A 180 8.97 -10.26 8.81
CA LYS A 180 9.12 -10.50 10.26
C LYS A 180 10.52 -10.10 10.74
N ASN A 181 11.56 -10.57 10.03
CA ASN A 181 12.95 -10.28 10.36
C ASN A 181 13.30 -8.80 10.21
N PHE A 182 12.71 -8.10 9.24
CA PHE A 182 12.90 -6.66 9.08
C PHE A 182 12.39 -5.90 10.30
N PHE A 183 11.15 -6.14 10.74
CA PHE A 183 10.61 -5.46 11.93
C PHE A 183 11.45 -5.76 13.17
N VAL A 184 11.72 -7.04 13.44
CA VAL A 184 12.49 -7.45 14.62
C VAL A 184 13.91 -6.89 14.56
N GLY A 185 14.57 -6.95 13.41
CA GLY A 185 15.93 -6.45 13.21
C GLY A 185 16.02 -4.93 13.37
N TYR A 186 15.06 -4.20 12.81
CA TYR A 186 14.98 -2.74 12.92
C TYR A 186 14.93 -2.31 14.39
N PHE A 187 13.99 -2.87 15.17
CA PHE A 187 13.84 -2.49 16.58
C PHE A 187 14.93 -3.04 17.49
N LYS A 188 15.49 -4.24 17.22
CA LYS A 188 16.57 -4.80 18.04
C LYS A 188 17.87 -3.98 17.98
N LYS A 189 18.09 -3.22 16.90
CA LYS A 189 19.25 -2.33 16.78
C LYS A 189 19.27 -1.30 17.91
N ASP A 190 18.11 -0.70 18.18
CA ASP A 190 17.97 0.35 19.20
C ASP A 190 17.56 -0.21 20.57
N TYR A 191 16.92 -1.39 20.59
CA TYR A 191 16.45 -2.07 21.80
C TYR A 191 16.94 -3.53 21.85
N PRO A 192 18.20 -3.80 22.22
CA PRO A 192 18.77 -5.16 22.22
C PRO A 192 18.04 -6.15 23.16
N ASN A 193 17.43 -5.66 24.24
CA ASN A 193 16.71 -6.46 25.24
C ASN A 193 15.21 -6.65 24.92
N LEU A 194 14.82 -6.41 23.67
CA LEU A 194 13.44 -6.50 23.20
C LEU A 194 12.83 -7.89 23.46
N ARG A 195 11.61 -7.91 24.03
CA ARG A 195 10.78 -9.12 24.10
C ARG A 195 9.73 -9.12 23.00
N LEU A 196 9.67 -10.21 22.24
CA LEU A 196 8.60 -10.43 21.28
C LEU A 196 7.37 -10.92 22.03
N ILE A 197 6.24 -10.28 21.81
CA ILE A 197 4.95 -10.75 22.29
C ILE A 197 4.26 -11.39 21.09
N GLU A 198 4.21 -12.71 21.05
CA GLU A 198 3.31 -13.43 20.15
C GLU A 198 1.96 -13.52 20.88
N ARG A 199 0.89 -13.00 20.28
CA ARG A 199 -0.46 -13.18 20.84
C ARG A 199 -0.77 -14.68 20.85
N ALA A 200 -0.85 -15.25 22.05
CA ALA A 200 -1.44 -16.56 22.27
C ALA A 200 -2.95 -16.37 22.44
N ILE A 201 -3.74 -17.15 21.70
CA ILE A 201 -5.21 -17.19 21.73
C ILE A 201 -5.70 -17.47 23.15
#